data_AF-A0A7C3B1W0-F1
#
_entry.id   AF-A0A7C3B1W0-F1
#
_cell.length_a   1.000
_cell.length_b   1.000
_cell.length_c   1.000
_cell.angle_alpha   90.00
_cell.angle_beta   90.00
_cell.angle_gamma   90.00
#
_symmetry.space_group_name_H-M   'P 1'
#
loop_
_entity.id
_entity.type
_entity.pdbx_description
1 polymer ?
#
loop_
_entity_poly.entity_id
_entity_poly.type
_entity_poly.pdbx_seq_one_letter_code
_entity_poly.pdbx_strand_id
1 'polypeptide(L)'
;MKKLKLLFILVMVLSSGLVASSFAWATSSTEFRTVGDDVFDDWDISRTRAVGADGFYQISEVGFRPVIAFESLGEEADTAYRLGEQLASQYPDRIQRAEKIFYYVRDRVRYTPDKDQFQYDEFAQNADELADTIAKNGFAHGDCEDSAVLLVVMYKAAGYRSAIAVAPGHTAAMVFLPEYKKGSSFKMNDEEGWVWAEATGSKNPLGWVGKEFINEELYAYEIQEERITRAEPTVAPATIITGGGGGSASFPIPFFSIIFLLWFISRLFRRRAR
;
A
#
# COMPACT_ATOMS: atom_id res chain seq x y z
N MET A 1 -31.07 34.12 37.82
CA MET A 1 -29.59 34.30 37.79
C MET A 1 -28.80 33.00 37.93
N LYS A 2 -29.10 32.09 38.89
CA LYS A 2 -28.35 30.83 39.05
C LYS A 2 -28.47 29.85 37.87
N LYS A 3 -29.67 29.70 37.28
CA LYS A 3 -29.91 28.80 36.13
C LYS A 3 -29.20 29.25 34.84
N LEU A 4 -29.07 30.57 34.62
CA LEU A 4 -28.38 31.13 33.46
C LEU A 4 -26.86 30.94 33.56
N LYS A 5 -26.28 31.06 34.77
CA LYS A 5 -24.86 30.72 35.02
C LYS A 5 -24.58 29.23 34.80
N LEU A 6 -25.49 28.35 35.20
CA LEU A 6 -25.33 26.90 35.00
C LEU A 6 -25.38 26.52 33.52
N LEU A 7 -26.27 27.15 32.75
CA LEU A 7 -26.34 26.97 31.29
C LEU A 7 -25.06 27.46 30.60
N PHE A 8 -24.51 28.60 31.04
CA PHE A 8 -23.28 29.16 30.48
C PHE A 8 -22.06 28.26 30.74
N ILE A 9 -21.98 27.68 31.95
CA ILE A 9 -20.92 26.72 32.29
C ILE A 9 -21.07 25.43 31.47
N LEU A 10 -22.30 24.93 31.29
CA LEU A 10 -22.54 23.72 30.49
C LEU A 10 -22.19 23.94 29.01
N VAL A 11 -22.54 25.10 28.45
CA VAL A 11 -22.16 25.49 27.08
C VAL A 11 -20.66 25.65 26.96
N MET A 12 -19.98 26.24 27.96
CA MET A 12 -18.52 26.32 27.96
C MET A 12 -17.86 24.93 28.01
N VAL A 13 -18.34 24.03 28.89
CA VAL A 13 -17.82 22.66 29.00
C VAL A 13 -18.06 21.86 27.71
N LEU A 14 -19.23 21.99 27.09
CA LEU A 14 -19.53 21.37 25.79
C LEU A 14 -18.67 21.97 24.66
N SER A 15 -18.41 23.28 24.68
CA SER A 15 -17.54 23.92 23.69
C SER A 15 -16.06 23.61 23.88
N SER A 16 -15.59 23.40 25.12
CA SER A 16 -14.22 22.94 25.39
C SER A 16 -14.02 21.45 25.09
N GLY A 17 -15.10 20.66 25.03
CA GLY A 17 -15.06 19.26 24.57
C GLY A 17 -14.99 19.10 23.05
N LEU A 18 -15.17 20.18 22.28
CA LEU A 18 -15.19 20.18 20.82
C LEU A 18 -13.87 20.65 20.17
N VAL A 19 -12.84 20.96 20.96
CA VAL A 19 -11.55 21.49 20.45
C VAL A 19 -10.36 20.56 20.77
N ALA A 20 -10.63 19.28 21.01
CA ALA A 20 -9.58 18.26 21.17
C ALA A 20 -9.66 17.13 20.13
N SER A 21 -10.41 17.32 19.04
CA SER A 21 -10.07 16.64 17.79
C SER A 21 -8.95 17.46 17.16
N SER A 22 -7.73 17.22 17.63
CA SER A 22 -6.54 17.46 16.81
C SER A 22 -6.78 16.66 15.53
N PHE A 23 -7.32 17.31 14.50
CA PHE A 23 -7.17 16.78 13.17
C PHE A 23 -5.67 16.79 12.94
N ALA A 24 -5.02 15.64 13.12
CA ALA A 24 -3.77 15.38 12.45
C ALA A 24 -4.17 15.34 10.97
N TRP A 25 -3.95 16.46 10.29
CA TRP A 25 -3.99 16.46 8.83
C TRP A 25 -2.67 15.81 8.44
N ALA A 26 -2.67 14.51 8.18
CA ALA A 26 -1.65 14.02 7.26
C ALA A 26 -2.05 14.54 5.88
N THR A 27 -1.09 15.10 5.18
CA THR A 27 -1.32 15.80 3.93
C THR A 27 -0.85 14.91 2.80
N SER A 28 -1.66 14.75 1.73
CA SER A 28 -1.13 14.46 0.39
C SER A 28 0.16 15.27 0.18
N SER A 29 1.19 14.70 -0.45
CA SER A 29 2.48 15.40 -0.60
C SER A 29 2.24 16.80 -1.16
N THR A 30 2.65 17.82 -0.40
CA THR A 30 2.30 19.20 -0.68
C THR A 30 3.34 19.88 -1.57
N GLU A 31 4.60 19.45 -1.47
CA GLU A 31 5.69 19.91 -2.32
C GLU A 31 6.46 18.73 -2.92
N PHE A 32 6.80 18.86 -4.21
CA PHE A 32 7.70 17.92 -4.89
C PHE A 32 8.96 18.66 -5.30
N ARG A 33 10.13 18.08 -5.01
CA ARG A 33 11.43 18.60 -5.41
C ARG A 33 12.13 17.65 -6.38
N THR A 34 12.61 18.18 -7.50
CA THR A 34 13.42 17.41 -8.45
C THR A 34 14.90 17.53 -8.10
N VAL A 35 15.59 16.39 -7.95
CA VAL A 35 17.04 16.33 -7.77
C VAL A 35 17.62 15.31 -8.75
N GLY A 36 18.34 15.80 -9.77
CA GLY A 36 18.76 14.96 -10.88
C GLY A 36 17.55 14.49 -11.69
N ASP A 37 17.45 13.18 -11.89
CA ASP A 37 16.31 12.54 -12.56
C ASP A 37 15.20 12.12 -11.57
N ASP A 38 15.42 12.28 -10.26
CA ASP A 38 14.50 11.82 -9.21
C ASP A 38 13.57 12.94 -8.71
N VAL A 39 12.33 12.58 -8.40
CA VAL A 39 11.35 13.44 -7.70
C VAL A 39 11.21 12.98 -6.26
N PHE A 40 11.34 13.91 -5.32
CA PHE A 40 11.19 13.64 -3.89
C PHE A 40 9.99 14.40 -3.32
N ASP A 41 9.33 13.80 -2.33
CA ASP A 41 8.27 14.40 -1.53
C ASP A 41 8.80 15.13 -0.28
N ASP A 42 7.85 15.56 0.56
CA ASP A 42 8.06 16.27 1.83
C ASP A 42 8.79 15.42 2.88
N TRP A 43 8.69 14.09 2.81
CA TRP A 43 9.41 13.14 3.65
C TRP A 43 10.76 12.74 3.08
N ASP A 44 11.17 13.42 2.02
CA ASP A 44 12.49 13.25 1.47
C ASP A 44 12.65 11.84 0.84
N ILE A 45 11.53 11.22 0.45
CA ILE A 45 11.42 9.92 -0.24
C ILE A 45 11.28 10.14 -1.75
N SER A 46 12.03 9.36 -2.52
CA SER A 46 12.01 9.38 -3.98
C SER A 46 10.78 8.65 -4.50
N ARG A 47 9.92 9.37 -5.22
CA ARG A 47 8.71 8.85 -5.88
C ARG A 47 9.04 8.08 -7.14
N THR A 48 10.13 8.41 -7.80
CA THR A 48 10.51 7.87 -9.11
C THR A 48 11.48 6.68 -9.03
N ARG A 49 11.72 6.15 -7.83
CA ARG A 49 12.72 5.09 -7.62
C ARG A 49 12.35 4.21 -6.43
N ALA A 50 12.18 2.92 -6.68
CA ALA A 50 11.85 1.93 -5.65
C ALA A 50 13.05 1.52 -4.76
N VAL A 51 14.28 1.63 -5.28
CA VAL A 51 15.52 1.11 -4.66
C VAL A 51 16.25 2.17 -3.83
N GLY A 52 17.08 1.74 -2.88
CA GLY A 52 17.95 2.59 -2.07
C GLY A 52 17.26 3.13 -0.81
N ALA A 53 18.04 3.65 0.15
CA ALA A 53 17.55 4.09 1.46
C ALA A 53 16.46 5.19 1.42
N ASP A 54 16.39 5.92 0.32
CA ASP A 54 15.44 6.99 0.04
C ASP A 54 14.41 6.61 -1.04
N GLY A 55 14.40 5.38 -1.56
CA GLY A 55 13.39 4.94 -2.53
C GLY A 55 12.05 4.61 -1.89
N PHE A 56 10.94 4.73 -2.62
CA PHE A 56 9.58 4.51 -2.09
C PHE A 56 9.33 3.11 -1.54
N TYR A 57 10.08 2.09 -2.01
CA TYR A 57 10.07 0.73 -1.46
C TYR A 57 11.32 0.35 -0.68
N GLN A 58 12.28 1.27 -0.54
CA GLN A 58 13.57 1.06 0.09
C GLN A 58 14.22 -0.29 -0.26
N ILE A 59 14.11 -0.70 -1.51
CA ILE A 59 14.64 -2.01 -1.95
C ILE A 59 16.16 -1.96 -1.90
N SER A 60 16.75 -2.96 -1.25
CA SER A 60 18.18 -3.13 -1.01
C SER A 60 18.62 -4.56 -1.27
N GLU A 61 19.91 -4.83 -1.14
CA GLU A 61 20.48 -6.17 -1.24
C GLU A 61 19.89 -7.18 -0.23
N VAL A 62 19.54 -6.70 0.95
CA VAL A 62 19.13 -7.52 2.08
C VAL A 62 17.61 -7.61 2.23
N GLY A 63 16.85 -6.71 1.60
CA GLY A 63 15.39 -6.72 1.67
C GLY A 63 14.73 -5.46 1.12
N PHE A 64 13.45 -5.28 1.43
CA PHE A 64 12.71 -4.05 1.12
C PHE A 64 11.85 -3.60 2.29
N ARG A 65 11.49 -2.32 2.30
CA ARG A 65 10.65 -1.68 3.30
C ARG A 65 9.80 -0.61 2.61
N PRO A 66 8.49 -0.84 2.41
CA PRO A 66 7.63 0.05 1.64
C PRO A 66 7.29 1.33 2.41
N VAL A 67 8.27 2.23 2.52
CA VAL A 67 8.15 3.48 3.30
C VAL A 67 7.00 4.35 2.84
N ILE A 68 6.68 4.30 1.55
CA ILE A 68 5.53 4.97 0.94
C ILE A 68 4.19 4.66 1.63
N ALA A 69 4.03 3.45 2.17
CA ALA A 69 2.81 3.08 2.87
C ALA A 69 2.72 3.75 4.25
N PHE A 70 3.86 4.09 4.86
CA PHE A 70 3.92 4.72 6.18
C PHE A 70 3.53 6.20 6.15
N GLU A 71 3.54 6.83 4.98
CA GLU A 71 3.00 8.19 4.73
C GLU A 71 1.49 8.30 4.95
N SER A 72 0.79 7.18 5.15
CA SER A 72 -0.66 7.13 5.39
C SER A 72 -1.03 6.27 6.60
N LEU A 73 -0.10 6.07 7.54
CA LEU A 73 -0.26 5.21 8.72
C LEU A 73 0.21 5.89 10.01
N GLY A 74 -0.28 5.41 11.15
CA GLY A 74 0.16 5.89 12.47
C GLY A 74 -0.15 7.37 12.67
N GLU A 75 0.90 8.17 12.95
CA GLU A 75 0.77 9.63 13.10
C GLU A 75 0.37 10.33 11.78
N GLU A 76 0.63 9.68 10.64
CA GLU A 76 0.31 10.17 9.29
C GLU A 76 -0.98 9.54 8.74
N ALA A 77 -1.82 8.92 9.58
CA ALA A 77 -3.09 8.36 9.13
C ALA A 77 -4.10 9.46 8.73
N ASP A 78 -4.57 9.45 7.48
CA ASP A 78 -5.56 10.41 6.99
C ASP A 78 -6.70 9.78 6.14
N THR A 79 -6.99 10.27 4.93
CA THR A 79 -8.17 9.91 4.16
C THR A 79 -8.25 8.41 3.83
N ALA A 80 -7.16 7.79 3.40
CA ALA A 80 -7.11 6.37 3.08
C ALA A 80 -7.39 5.51 4.32
N TYR A 81 -6.80 5.88 5.46
CA TYR A 81 -7.04 5.19 6.73
C TYR A 81 -8.51 5.28 7.14
N ARG A 82 -9.08 6.50 7.13
CA ARG A 82 -10.50 6.72 7.44
C ARG A 82 -11.45 5.93 6.53
N LEU A 83 -11.12 5.78 5.25
CA LEU A 83 -11.91 4.95 4.33
C LEU A 83 -11.91 3.48 4.76
N GLY A 84 -10.77 2.95 5.22
CA GLY A 84 -10.68 1.61 5.79
C GLY A 84 -11.54 1.45 7.04
N GLU A 85 -11.45 2.38 7.99
CA GLU A 85 -12.30 2.39 9.20
C GLU A 85 -13.79 2.48 8.88
N GLN A 86 -14.16 3.32 7.91
CA GLN A 86 -15.54 3.46 7.47
C GLN A 86 -16.08 2.16 6.90
N LEU A 87 -15.32 1.50 6.01
CA LEU A 87 -15.70 0.20 5.47
C LEU A 87 -15.77 -0.87 6.56
N ALA A 88 -14.90 -0.79 7.57
CA ALA A 88 -14.96 -1.68 8.72
C ALA A 88 -16.25 -1.51 9.54
N SER A 89 -16.67 -0.27 9.75
CA SER A 89 -17.95 0.03 10.42
C SER A 89 -19.16 -0.40 9.59
N GLN A 90 -19.11 -0.28 8.26
CA GLN A 90 -20.21 -0.63 7.36
C GLN A 90 -20.37 -2.14 7.15
N TYR A 91 -19.26 -2.88 7.21
CA TYR A 91 -19.22 -4.32 6.96
C TYR A 91 -18.63 -5.03 8.18
N PRO A 92 -19.46 -5.47 9.16
CA PRO A 92 -18.96 -6.16 10.35
C PRO A 92 -18.39 -7.56 10.07
N ASP A 93 -18.88 -8.25 9.04
CA ASP A 93 -18.37 -9.56 8.63
C ASP A 93 -16.98 -9.43 7.99
N ARG A 94 -15.99 -10.16 8.52
CA ARG A 94 -14.59 -10.03 8.10
C ARG A 94 -14.35 -10.44 6.66
N ILE A 95 -15.05 -11.45 6.13
CA ILE A 95 -14.85 -11.86 4.74
C ILE A 95 -15.44 -10.81 3.81
N GLN A 96 -16.68 -10.40 4.07
CA GLN A 96 -17.38 -9.38 3.28
C GLN A 96 -16.63 -8.05 3.32
N ARG A 97 -16.15 -7.61 4.49
CA ARG A 97 -15.38 -6.37 4.63
C ARG A 97 -14.10 -6.41 3.79
N ALA A 98 -13.36 -7.51 3.84
CA ALA A 98 -12.14 -7.63 3.05
C ALA A 98 -12.44 -7.55 1.54
N GLU A 99 -13.48 -8.25 1.07
CA GLU A 99 -13.95 -8.16 -0.31
C GLU A 99 -14.39 -6.73 -0.67
N LYS A 100 -15.07 -6.02 0.23
CA LYS A 100 -15.54 -4.65 -0.02
C LYS A 100 -14.42 -3.64 -0.11
N ILE A 101 -13.37 -3.78 0.70
CA ILE A 101 -12.14 -2.98 0.59
C ILE A 101 -11.46 -3.29 -0.75
N PHE A 102 -11.27 -4.56 -1.07
CA PHE A 102 -10.66 -4.96 -2.34
C PHE A 102 -11.39 -4.38 -3.55
N TYR A 103 -12.71 -4.56 -3.63
CA TYR A 103 -13.52 -4.06 -4.73
C TYR A 103 -13.63 -2.53 -4.74
N TYR A 104 -13.51 -1.87 -3.58
CA TYR A 104 -13.45 -0.41 -3.53
C TYR A 104 -12.26 0.10 -4.34
N VAL A 105 -11.06 -0.45 -4.10
CA VAL A 105 -9.84 -0.06 -4.82
C VAL A 105 -9.91 -0.48 -6.28
N ARG A 106 -10.15 -1.77 -6.57
CA ARG A 106 -10.20 -2.30 -7.94
C ARG A 106 -11.17 -1.53 -8.85
N ASP A 107 -12.32 -1.12 -8.32
CA ASP A 107 -13.36 -0.45 -9.13
C ASP A 107 -13.14 1.07 -9.25
N ARG A 108 -12.28 1.67 -8.40
CA ARG A 108 -12.06 3.12 -8.34
C ARG A 108 -10.66 3.56 -8.76
N VAL A 109 -9.68 2.67 -8.80
CA VAL A 109 -8.36 2.94 -9.36
C VAL A 109 -8.32 2.40 -10.79
N ARG A 110 -8.17 3.31 -11.76
CA ARG A 110 -8.06 2.95 -13.18
C ARG A 110 -6.59 2.76 -13.53
N TYR A 111 -6.23 1.51 -13.85
CA TYR A 111 -4.87 1.17 -14.25
C TYR A 111 -4.37 2.12 -15.34
N THR A 112 -3.32 2.87 -15.02
CA THR A 112 -2.68 3.84 -15.92
C THR A 112 -1.18 3.79 -15.64
N PRO A 113 -0.33 3.48 -16.63
CA PRO A 113 1.11 3.48 -16.42
C PRO A 113 1.62 4.85 -16.01
N ASP A 114 2.63 4.91 -15.14
CA ASP A 114 3.25 6.17 -14.70
C ASP A 114 3.77 7.02 -15.85
N LYS A 115 4.23 6.39 -16.92
CA LYS A 115 4.70 7.11 -18.09
C LYS A 115 3.62 7.97 -18.73
N ASP A 116 2.39 7.48 -18.72
CA ASP A 116 1.25 8.18 -19.30
C ASP A 116 0.71 9.25 -18.33
N GLN A 117 0.80 9.01 -17.01
CA GLN A 117 0.26 9.89 -15.98
C GLN A 117 1.23 10.99 -15.54
N PHE A 118 2.48 10.63 -15.25
CA PHE A 118 3.48 11.50 -14.62
C PHE A 118 4.68 11.79 -15.53
N GLN A 119 4.78 11.15 -16.70
CA GLN A 119 5.91 11.26 -17.63
C GLN A 119 7.23 10.66 -17.11
N TYR A 120 7.20 9.98 -15.97
CA TYR A 120 8.30 9.20 -15.42
C TYR A 120 8.13 7.72 -15.74
N ASP A 121 9.23 6.97 -15.77
CA ASP A 121 9.14 5.53 -16.00
C ASP A 121 8.55 4.80 -14.79
N GLU A 122 8.67 5.41 -13.60
CA GLU A 122 8.10 4.98 -12.31
C GLU A 122 7.73 6.25 -11.53
N PHE A 123 6.61 6.24 -10.80
CA PHE A 123 6.16 7.29 -9.90
C PHE A 123 5.13 6.74 -8.90
N ALA A 124 5.57 6.43 -7.68
CA ALA A 124 4.64 5.97 -6.65
C ALA A 124 3.79 7.14 -6.11
N GLN A 125 2.50 6.90 -5.92
CA GLN A 125 1.58 7.70 -5.11
C GLN A 125 1.40 7.05 -3.72
N ASN A 126 1.19 7.86 -2.69
CA ASN A 126 0.83 7.36 -1.37
C ASN A 126 -0.68 7.09 -1.31
N ALA A 127 -1.13 6.44 -0.23
CA ALA A 127 -2.52 6.01 -0.16
C ALA A 127 -3.49 7.20 -0.10
N ASP A 128 -3.12 8.27 0.59
CA ASP A 128 -3.97 9.45 0.77
C ASP A 128 -4.14 10.23 -0.54
N GLU A 129 -3.11 10.35 -1.38
CA GLU A 129 -3.18 10.98 -2.70
C GLU A 129 -4.23 10.31 -3.62
N LEU A 130 -4.24 8.96 -3.65
CA LEU A 130 -5.28 8.21 -4.35
C LEU A 130 -6.64 8.38 -3.69
N ALA A 131 -6.70 8.28 -2.36
CA ALA A 131 -7.96 8.33 -1.62
C ALA A 131 -8.65 9.68 -1.76
N ASP A 132 -7.91 10.78 -1.69
CA ASP A 132 -8.38 12.15 -1.89
C ASP A 132 -8.89 12.35 -3.33
N THR A 133 -8.16 11.84 -4.32
CA THR A 133 -8.56 11.89 -5.73
C THR A 133 -9.85 11.11 -5.96
N ILE A 134 -9.97 9.91 -5.37
CA ILE A 134 -11.20 9.10 -5.41
C ILE A 134 -12.34 9.83 -4.72
N ALA A 135 -12.13 10.43 -3.55
CA ALA A 135 -13.15 11.17 -2.81
C ALA A 135 -13.69 12.36 -3.63
N LYS A 136 -12.80 13.04 -4.37
CA LYS A 136 -13.14 14.20 -5.20
C LYS A 136 -13.83 13.82 -6.51
N ASN A 137 -13.32 12.81 -7.22
CA ASN A 137 -13.69 12.51 -8.61
C ASN A 137 -14.51 11.22 -8.77
N GLY A 138 -14.61 10.41 -7.72
CA GLY A 138 -15.18 9.06 -7.74
C GLY A 138 -14.23 7.97 -8.26
N PHE A 139 -13.09 8.35 -8.82
CA PHE A 139 -12.02 7.45 -9.29
C PHE A 139 -10.66 8.16 -9.25
N ALA A 140 -9.58 7.38 -9.24
CA ALA A 140 -8.20 7.83 -9.43
C ALA A 140 -7.53 7.02 -10.55
N HIS A 141 -6.33 7.46 -10.94
CA HIS A 141 -5.43 6.76 -11.85
C HIS A 141 -4.18 6.36 -11.07
N GLY A 142 -3.69 5.17 -11.36
CA GLY A 142 -2.48 4.60 -10.78
C GLY A 142 -2.28 3.18 -11.29
N ASP A 143 -1.13 2.60 -11.03
CA ASP A 143 -0.78 1.24 -11.46
C ASP A 143 -0.63 0.29 -10.27
N CYS A 144 0.39 -0.58 -10.27
CA CYS A 144 0.48 -1.70 -9.35
C CYS A 144 0.82 -1.29 -7.93
N GLU A 145 1.82 -0.44 -7.73
CA GLU A 145 2.24 0.04 -6.42
C GLU A 145 1.18 0.94 -5.79
N ASP A 146 0.58 1.83 -6.57
CA ASP A 146 -0.45 2.75 -6.10
C ASP A 146 -1.65 1.97 -5.53
N SER A 147 -2.10 0.97 -6.29
CA SER A 147 -3.20 0.09 -5.89
C SER A 147 -2.83 -0.74 -4.67
N ALA A 148 -1.60 -1.25 -4.60
CA ALA A 148 -1.11 -2.06 -3.49
C ALA A 148 -1.02 -1.23 -2.20
N VAL A 149 -0.42 -0.04 -2.26
CA VAL A 149 -0.25 0.88 -1.14
C VAL A 149 -1.60 1.31 -0.57
N LEU A 150 -2.55 1.71 -1.43
CA LEU A 150 -3.90 2.04 -0.99
C LEU A 150 -4.59 0.84 -0.30
N LEU A 151 -4.49 -0.35 -0.89
CA LEU A 151 -5.10 -1.55 -0.31
C LEU A 151 -4.54 -1.87 1.07
N VAL A 152 -3.22 -1.89 1.25
CA VAL A 152 -2.63 -2.31 2.52
C VAL A 152 -2.94 -1.35 3.65
N VAL A 153 -3.00 -0.04 3.36
CA VAL A 153 -3.39 0.99 4.32
C VAL A 153 -4.87 0.83 4.71
N MET A 154 -5.77 0.69 3.73
CA MET A 154 -7.19 0.47 4.00
C MET A 154 -7.45 -0.82 4.77
N TYR A 155 -6.73 -1.91 4.47
CA TYR A 155 -6.82 -3.17 5.23
C TYR A 155 -6.32 -3.01 6.66
N LYS A 156 -5.18 -2.33 6.86
CA LYS A 156 -4.62 -2.08 8.20
C LYS A 156 -5.62 -1.30 9.06
N ALA A 157 -6.15 -0.20 8.52
CA ALA A 157 -7.17 0.62 9.17
C ALA A 157 -8.47 -0.16 9.47
N ALA A 158 -8.83 -1.11 8.62
CA ALA A 158 -9.99 -1.97 8.80
C ALA A 158 -9.78 -3.13 9.81
N GLY A 159 -8.61 -3.19 10.46
CA GLY A 159 -8.26 -4.18 11.48
C GLY A 159 -7.73 -5.50 10.92
N TYR A 160 -7.21 -5.52 9.70
CA TYR A 160 -6.49 -6.67 9.15
C TYR A 160 -4.98 -6.50 9.30
N ARG A 161 -4.28 -7.64 9.33
CA ARG A 161 -2.87 -7.67 8.94
C ARG A 161 -2.82 -7.65 7.42
N SER A 162 -1.94 -6.81 6.89
CA SER A 162 -1.74 -6.61 5.45
C SER A 162 -0.25 -6.59 5.14
N ALA A 163 0.09 -6.94 3.91
CA ALA A 163 1.47 -6.97 3.45
C ALA A 163 1.55 -6.46 2.01
N ILE A 164 2.69 -5.90 1.63
CA ILE A 164 3.03 -5.68 0.22
C ILE A 164 3.88 -6.86 -0.22
N ALA A 165 3.52 -7.49 -1.33
CA ALA A 165 4.30 -8.50 -2.00
C ALA A 165 4.97 -7.90 -3.25
N VAL A 166 6.24 -8.22 -3.45
CA VAL A 166 7.03 -7.84 -4.62
C VAL A 166 7.38 -9.11 -5.39
N ALA A 167 7.03 -9.08 -6.67
CA ALA A 167 7.42 -10.05 -7.69
C ALA A 167 8.32 -9.36 -8.72
N PRO A 168 9.06 -10.12 -9.54
CA PRO A 168 9.83 -9.52 -10.63
C PRO A 168 8.92 -8.71 -11.57
N GLY A 169 9.04 -7.38 -11.53
CA GLY A 169 8.29 -6.45 -12.37
C GLY A 169 6.83 -6.25 -11.99
N HIS A 170 6.42 -6.63 -10.77
CA HIS A 170 5.05 -6.48 -10.31
C HIS A 170 4.97 -6.39 -8.80
N THR A 171 3.96 -5.72 -8.26
CA THR A 171 3.67 -5.67 -6.83
C THR A 171 2.18 -5.78 -6.59
N ALA A 172 1.80 -6.35 -5.44
CA ALA A 172 0.41 -6.43 -5.04
C ALA A 172 0.29 -6.38 -3.52
N ALA A 173 -0.91 -6.06 -3.04
CA ALA A 173 -1.24 -6.21 -1.65
C ALA A 173 -1.52 -7.68 -1.30
N MET A 174 -1.35 -8.03 -0.04
CA MET A 174 -1.87 -9.23 0.59
C MET A 174 -2.65 -8.87 1.84
N VAL A 175 -3.63 -9.70 2.19
CA VAL A 175 -4.40 -9.59 3.43
C VAL A 175 -4.38 -10.93 4.15
N PHE A 176 -4.15 -10.90 5.47
CA PHE A 176 -4.23 -12.09 6.29
C PHE A 176 -5.69 -12.41 6.61
N LEU A 177 -6.22 -13.44 5.96
CA LEU A 177 -7.62 -13.86 6.05
C LEU A 177 -7.72 -15.40 5.97
N PRO A 178 -7.28 -16.12 7.02
CA PRO A 178 -7.20 -17.59 7.02
C PRO A 178 -8.54 -18.30 6.79
N GLU A 179 -9.67 -17.63 7.07
CA GLU A 179 -11.01 -18.13 6.81
C GLU A 179 -11.47 -18.01 5.34
N TYR A 180 -10.71 -17.33 4.47
CA TYR A 180 -11.10 -17.08 3.08
C TYR A 180 -10.86 -18.30 2.17
N LYS A 181 -11.89 -18.69 1.41
CA LYS A 181 -11.88 -19.94 0.62
C LYS A 181 -11.99 -19.73 -0.90
N LYS A 182 -12.08 -18.49 -1.39
CA LYS A 182 -12.38 -18.18 -2.80
C LYS A 182 -11.12 -17.94 -3.66
N GLY A 183 -9.94 -18.33 -3.19
CA GLY A 183 -8.68 -18.13 -3.91
C GLY A 183 -7.53 -18.97 -3.35
N SER A 184 -6.32 -18.69 -3.82
CA SER A 184 -5.10 -19.35 -3.33
C SER A 184 -4.72 -18.81 -1.95
N SER A 185 -4.47 -19.72 -1.01
CA SER A 185 -3.86 -19.38 0.28
C SER A 185 -2.34 -19.45 0.16
N PHE A 186 -1.69 -18.44 0.71
CA PHE A 186 -0.25 -18.30 0.75
C PHE A 186 0.25 -18.43 2.19
N LYS A 187 1.50 -18.89 2.30
CA LYS A 187 2.27 -18.96 3.53
C LYS A 187 3.32 -17.85 3.52
N MET A 188 3.35 -17.03 4.57
CA MET A 188 4.38 -15.99 4.78
C MET A 188 4.95 -16.17 6.18
N ASN A 189 6.28 -16.27 6.33
CA ASN A 189 6.95 -16.55 7.62
C ASN A 189 6.35 -17.74 8.38
N ASP A 190 6.14 -18.85 7.67
CA ASP A 190 5.51 -20.07 8.18
C ASP A 190 4.04 -19.96 8.63
N GLU A 191 3.39 -18.83 8.39
CA GLU A 191 1.98 -18.62 8.70
C GLU A 191 1.12 -18.73 7.44
N GLU A 192 0.20 -19.69 7.40
CA GLU A 192 -0.78 -19.85 6.32
C GLU A 192 -2.01 -18.96 6.53
N GLY A 193 -2.61 -18.50 5.42
CA GLY A 193 -3.83 -17.70 5.44
C GLY A 193 -3.69 -16.33 4.81
N TRP A 194 -2.56 -16.04 4.16
CA TRP A 194 -2.38 -14.84 3.38
C TRP A 194 -3.07 -14.98 2.03
N VAL A 195 -3.82 -13.95 1.64
CA VAL A 195 -4.60 -13.90 0.41
C VAL A 195 -4.06 -12.80 -0.49
N TRP A 196 -3.75 -13.14 -1.74
CA TRP A 196 -3.30 -12.18 -2.76
C TRP A 196 -4.45 -11.22 -3.15
N ALA A 197 -4.16 -9.92 -3.19
CA ALA A 197 -5.13 -8.88 -3.48
C ALA A 197 -4.68 -8.05 -4.69
N GLU A 198 -4.88 -8.63 -5.89
CA GLU A 198 -4.55 -8.00 -7.18
C GLU A 198 -5.66 -7.07 -7.69
N ALA A 199 -5.54 -5.76 -7.46
CA ALA A 199 -6.57 -4.79 -7.87
C ALA A 199 -6.35 -4.16 -9.25
N THR A 200 -5.23 -4.40 -9.93
CA THR A 200 -4.95 -3.76 -11.25
C THR A 200 -5.88 -4.26 -12.36
N GLY A 201 -6.34 -5.51 -12.26
CA GLY A 201 -7.29 -6.11 -13.21
C GLY A 201 -8.74 -5.81 -12.84
N SER A 202 -9.45 -5.08 -13.71
CA SER A 202 -10.87 -4.69 -13.51
C SER A 202 -11.86 -5.84 -13.24
N LYS A 203 -11.47 -7.10 -13.50
CA LYS A 203 -12.29 -8.29 -13.28
C LYS A 203 -11.72 -9.26 -12.25
N ASN A 204 -10.55 -8.96 -11.69
CA ASN A 204 -9.91 -9.85 -10.74
C ASN A 204 -10.76 -9.92 -9.46
N PRO A 205 -11.11 -11.11 -8.96
CA PRO A 205 -11.65 -11.27 -7.62
C PRO A 205 -10.50 -11.28 -6.59
N LEU A 206 -10.83 -10.98 -5.33
CA LEU A 206 -9.89 -11.15 -4.21
C LEU A 206 -9.43 -12.62 -4.16
N GLY A 207 -8.12 -12.84 -4.05
CA GLY A 207 -7.49 -14.17 -4.04
C GLY A 207 -7.14 -14.71 -5.43
N TRP A 208 -7.41 -13.96 -6.51
CA TRP A 208 -6.89 -14.28 -7.84
C TRP A 208 -5.41 -13.91 -7.94
N VAL A 209 -4.62 -14.79 -8.55
CA VAL A 209 -3.19 -14.59 -8.79
C VAL A 209 -2.86 -15.02 -10.22
N GLY A 210 -2.00 -14.26 -10.90
CA GLY A 210 -1.45 -14.63 -12.20
C GLY A 210 -0.65 -15.95 -12.10
N LYS A 211 -0.73 -16.79 -13.14
CA LYS A 211 -0.05 -18.11 -13.12
C LYS A 211 1.47 -17.98 -13.01
N GLU A 212 2.00 -16.90 -13.56
CA GLU A 212 3.40 -16.48 -13.52
C GLU A 212 3.91 -16.16 -12.11
N PHE A 213 3.02 -15.96 -11.12
CA PHE A 213 3.40 -15.72 -9.73
C PHE A 213 3.10 -16.93 -8.83
N ILE A 214 2.54 -18.02 -9.39
CA ILE A 214 2.28 -19.26 -8.66
C ILE A 214 3.57 -20.08 -8.62
N ASN A 215 3.97 -20.53 -7.42
CA ASN A 215 5.19 -21.32 -7.17
C ASN A 215 6.51 -20.58 -7.44
N GLU A 216 6.46 -19.26 -7.65
CA GLU A 216 7.66 -18.42 -7.70
C GLU A 216 8.08 -18.00 -6.28
N GLU A 217 9.37 -17.74 -6.11
CA GLU A 217 9.89 -17.15 -4.88
C GLU A 217 9.56 -15.66 -4.87
N LEU A 218 8.53 -15.29 -4.11
CA LEU A 218 8.11 -13.91 -3.92
C LEU A 218 8.52 -13.42 -2.53
N TYR A 219 8.65 -12.11 -2.39
CA TYR A 219 9.03 -11.47 -1.14
C TYR A 219 7.92 -10.56 -0.66
N ALA A 220 7.63 -10.60 0.64
CA ALA A 220 6.63 -9.76 1.27
C ALA A 220 7.16 -9.01 2.48
N TYR A 221 6.54 -7.86 2.71
CA TYR A 221 6.72 -7.05 3.90
C TYR A 221 5.36 -6.87 4.56
N GLU A 222 5.19 -7.41 5.78
CA GLU A 222 4.00 -7.15 6.57
C GLU A 222 4.00 -5.69 7.05
N ILE A 223 2.96 -4.95 6.69
CA ILE A 223 2.84 -3.53 7.01
C ILE A 223 2.62 -3.36 8.52
N GLN A 224 3.52 -2.63 9.15
CA GLN A 224 3.41 -2.17 10.54
C GLN A 224 3.25 -0.64 10.57
N GLU A 225 2.82 -0.12 11.72
CA GLU A 225 2.87 1.32 11.96
C GLU A 225 4.31 1.67 12.32
N GLU A 226 5.01 2.31 11.38
CA GLU A 226 6.41 2.67 11.52
C GLU A 226 6.62 4.14 11.20
N ARG A 227 7.71 4.70 11.74
CA ARG A 227 8.12 6.07 11.41
C ARG A 227 8.67 6.11 9.98
N ILE A 228 8.42 7.23 9.31
CA ILE A 228 9.01 7.53 8.02
C ILE A 228 10.46 7.96 8.24
N THR A 229 11.39 7.16 7.73
CA THR A 229 12.82 7.41 7.82
C THR A 229 13.50 6.91 6.56
N ARG A 230 14.57 7.58 6.16
CA ARG A 230 15.52 7.04 5.18
C ARG A 230 16.34 5.95 5.85
N ALA A 231 16.09 4.71 5.48
CA ALA A 231 16.76 3.57 6.07
C ALA A 231 16.87 2.45 5.03
N GLU A 232 18.02 1.79 5.01
CA GLU A 232 18.08 0.49 4.36
C GLU A 232 17.36 -0.54 5.26
N PRO A 233 16.62 -1.48 4.67
CA PRO A 233 16.06 -2.61 5.38
C PRO A 233 17.14 -3.33 6.17
N THR A 234 16.91 -3.59 7.45
CA THR A 234 17.86 -4.34 8.30
C THR A 234 17.45 -5.81 8.47
N VAL A 235 16.30 -6.19 7.92
CA VAL A 235 15.69 -7.51 8.05
C VAL A 235 15.36 -8.04 6.66
N ALA A 236 15.63 -9.33 6.44
CA ALA A 236 15.24 -9.99 5.21
C ALA A 236 13.71 -9.98 5.05
N PRO A 237 13.18 -9.77 3.83
CA PRO A 237 11.75 -9.83 3.62
C PRO A 237 11.26 -11.27 3.76
N ALA A 238 9.99 -11.42 4.08
CA ALA A 238 9.38 -12.73 4.22
C ALA A 238 9.29 -13.41 2.85
N THR A 239 9.69 -14.68 2.75
CA THR A 239 9.42 -15.48 1.55
C THR A 239 7.95 -15.92 1.54
N ILE A 240 7.30 -15.80 0.39
CA ILE A 240 5.93 -16.27 0.18
C ILE A 240 5.96 -17.60 -0.58
N ILE A 241 5.17 -18.57 -0.12
CA ILE A 241 5.03 -19.88 -0.78
C ILE A 241 3.54 -20.22 -0.94
N THR A 242 3.16 -20.76 -2.10
CA THR A 242 1.80 -21.27 -2.39
C THR A 242 1.55 -22.61 -1.70
N GLY A 243 0.33 -22.85 -1.18
CA GLY A 243 -0.04 -24.09 -0.49
C GLY A 243 -0.23 -25.35 -1.37
N GLY A 244 0.38 -25.42 -2.55
CA GLY A 244 0.25 -26.53 -3.50
C GLY A 244 1.46 -27.45 -3.49
N GLY A 245 1.26 -28.73 -3.12
CA GLY A 245 2.33 -29.67 -2.81
C GLY A 245 3.36 -29.94 -3.93
N GLY A 246 4.59 -30.20 -3.48
CA GLY A 246 5.48 -31.18 -4.10
C GLY A 246 6.49 -30.66 -5.13
N GLY A 247 7.68 -30.33 -4.64
CA GLY A 247 8.94 -30.62 -5.32
C GLY A 247 9.17 -29.94 -6.67
N SER A 248 9.45 -28.64 -6.65
CA SER A 248 10.36 -28.02 -7.61
C SER A 248 11.62 -27.60 -6.87
N ALA A 249 12.78 -28.05 -7.34
CA ALA A 249 14.06 -27.55 -6.88
C ALA A 249 14.21 -26.10 -7.36
N SER A 250 13.67 -25.16 -6.60
CA SER A 250 13.88 -23.74 -6.79
C SER A 250 15.29 -23.43 -6.30
N PHE A 251 16.20 -23.08 -7.20
CA PHE A 251 17.44 -22.44 -6.79
C PHE A 251 17.04 -21.11 -6.14
N PRO A 252 17.50 -20.81 -4.91
CA PRO A 252 17.13 -19.56 -4.24
C PRO A 252 17.58 -18.42 -5.14
N ILE A 253 16.64 -17.65 -5.67
CA ILE A 253 16.99 -16.49 -6.45
C ILE A 253 17.35 -15.42 -5.42
N PRO A 254 18.62 -15.00 -5.29
CA PRO A 254 18.99 -14.00 -4.29
C PRO A 254 18.15 -12.76 -4.54
N PHE A 255 17.59 -12.16 -3.47
CA PHE A 255 16.71 -10.98 -3.51
C PHE A 255 17.20 -9.87 -4.47
N PHE A 256 18.53 -9.75 -4.61
CA PHE A 256 19.25 -8.95 -5.61
C PHE A 256 18.77 -9.06 -7.07
N SER A 257 18.22 -10.20 -7.49
CA SER A 257 17.65 -10.38 -8.83
C SER A 257 16.45 -9.46 -9.08
N ILE A 258 15.67 -9.17 -8.04
CA ILE A 258 14.52 -8.26 -8.06
C ILE A 258 15.00 -6.83 -8.26
N ILE A 259 16.11 -6.46 -7.62
CA ILE A 259 16.78 -5.17 -7.84
C ILE A 259 17.11 -5.01 -9.32
N PHE A 260 17.72 -6.02 -9.94
CA PHE A 260 18.08 -5.95 -11.36
C PHE A 260 16.84 -5.89 -12.27
N LEU A 261 15.74 -6.57 -11.92
CA LEU A 261 14.55 -6.65 -12.78
C LEU A 261 13.66 -5.41 -12.69
N LEU A 262 13.45 -4.86 -11.49
CA LEU A 262 12.79 -3.55 -11.30
C LEU A 262 13.64 -2.43 -11.91
N TRP A 263 14.97 -2.50 -11.76
CA TRP A 263 15.88 -1.57 -12.44
C TRP A 263 15.89 -1.73 -13.97
N PHE A 264 15.66 -2.94 -14.50
CA PHE A 264 15.59 -3.17 -15.95
C PHE A 264 14.34 -2.57 -16.58
N ILE A 265 13.23 -2.44 -15.85
CA ILE A 265 12.00 -1.75 -16.31
C ILE A 265 12.30 -0.25 -16.51
N SER A 266 12.97 0.39 -15.55
CA SER A 266 13.48 1.77 -15.65
C SER A 266 14.47 2.01 -16.83
N ARG A 267 14.99 0.95 -17.47
CA ARG A 267 15.92 1.07 -18.61
C ARG A 267 15.40 0.53 -19.94
N LEU A 268 14.54 -0.48 -19.98
CA LEU A 268 14.03 -1.08 -21.22
C LEU A 268 13.08 -0.14 -21.97
N PHE A 269 12.32 0.69 -21.26
CA PHE A 269 11.45 1.71 -21.87
C PHE A 269 12.20 2.95 -22.39
N ARG A 270 13.51 3.05 -22.14
CA ARG A 270 14.39 4.10 -22.69
C ARG A 270 14.61 4.00 -24.21
N ARG A 271 14.16 2.93 -24.88
CA ARG A 271 14.30 2.73 -26.34
C ARG A 271 12.97 2.48 -27.03
N ARG A 272 12.13 3.53 -27.11
CA ARG A 272 11.22 3.78 -28.26
C ARG A 272 10.73 5.23 -28.22
N ALA A 273 11.65 6.15 -28.44
CA ALA A 273 11.33 7.52 -28.86
C ALA A 273 12.43 8.00 -29.83
N ARG A 274 12.19 7.79 -31.11
CA ARG A 274 12.57 8.72 -32.18
C ARG A 274 11.27 9.16 -32.84
#